data_AF-A0A507SQ96-F1
#
_entry.id   AF-A0A507SQ96-F1
#
_cell.length_a   1.000
_cell.length_b   1.000
_cell.length_c   1.000
_cell.angle_alpha   90.00
_cell.angle_beta   90.00
_cell.angle_gamma   90.00
#
_symmetry.space_group_name_H-M   'P 1'
#
loop_
_entity.id
_entity.type
_entity.pdbx_description
1 polymer ?
#
loop_
_entity_poly.entity_id
_entity_poly.type
_entity_poly.pdbx_seq_one_letter_code
_entity_poly.pdbx_strand_id
1 'polypeptide(L)'
;MSNELKPKIRFKGFVDAWELKRFDSLLEVSKVKNNHNFFNRSDVLSVSKEYGVINQIMFLGRSFAGKLLNNYKILKKDQLVYTKSPLSDNPYGIIKCNKHIDGIVSSLYAVYNPKNIINPIFIDHFKYQTEWTS
;
A
#
# COMPACT_ATOMS: atom_id res chain seq x y z
N MET A 1 30.48 2.41 -16.35
CA MET A 1 29.75 1.37 -15.60
C MET A 1 28.69 0.80 -16.53
N SER A 2 28.72 -0.50 -16.82
CA SER A 2 27.83 -1.10 -17.81
C SER A 2 26.39 -1.08 -17.31
N ASN A 3 25.54 -0.47 -18.12
CA ASN A 3 24.12 -0.23 -17.90
C ASN A 3 23.32 -1.53 -18.20
N GLU A 4 23.64 -2.64 -17.53
CA GLU A 4 23.00 -3.93 -17.80
C GLU A 4 21.62 -4.01 -17.14
N LEU A 5 20.63 -3.42 -17.80
CA LEU A 5 19.21 -3.61 -17.49
C LEU A 5 18.73 -5.05 -17.79
N LYS A 6 19.59 -5.92 -18.33
CA LYS A 6 19.33 -7.34 -18.54
C LYS A 6 19.96 -8.15 -17.39
N PRO A 7 19.16 -8.75 -16.50
CA PRO A 7 19.68 -9.60 -15.45
C PRO A 7 20.15 -10.94 -16.02
N LYS A 8 21.11 -11.52 -15.32
CA LYS A 8 21.75 -12.80 -15.67
C LYS A 8 20.79 -13.98 -15.62
N ILE A 9 19.71 -13.88 -14.84
CA ILE A 9 18.69 -14.93 -14.68
C ILE A 9 17.33 -14.37 -15.11
N ARG A 10 16.63 -15.12 -15.98
CA ARG A 10 15.31 -14.79 -16.53
C ARG A 10 14.45 -16.05 -16.64
N PHE A 11 13.13 -15.87 -16.51
CA PHE A 11 12.18 -16.90 -16.90
C PHE A 11 12.16 -17.04 -18.44
N LYS A 12 11.93 -18.27 -18.93
CA LYS A 12 11.81 -18.54 -20.36
C LYS A 12 10.70 -17.66 -20.96
N GLY A 13 11.02 -16.94 -22.04
CA GLY A 13 10.09 -16.01 -22.71
C GLY A 13 10.19 -14.55 -22.25
N PHE A 14 10.93 -14.24 -21.18
CA PHE A 14 11.15 -12.87 -20.69
C PHE A 14 12.58 -12.41 -20.98
N VAL A 15 12.89 -12.15 -22.25
CA VAL A 15 14.25 -11.84 -22.74
C VAL A 15 14.57 -10.33 -22.76
N ASP A 16 13.57 -9.50 -22.54
CA ASP A 16 13.69 -8.05 -22.63
C ASP A 16 14.45 -7.46 -21.44
N ALA A 17 14.97 -6.25 -21.65
CA ALA A 17 15.60 -5.46 -20.60
C ALA A 17 14.55 -5.02 -19.55
N TRP A 18 14.97 -4.83 -18.31
CA TRP A 18 14.14 -4.18 -17.29
C TRP A 18 13.78 -2.77 -17.73
N GLU A 19 12.52 -2.39 -17.53
CA GLU A 19 12.06 -1.03 -17.70
C GLU A 19 12.06 -0.29 -16.36
N LEU A 20 12.69 0.88 -16.32
CA LEU A 20 12.57 1.77 -15.18
C LEU A 20 11.25 2.56 -15.29
N LYS A 21 10.32 2.34 -14.36
CA LYS A 21 9.07 3.10 -14.24
C LYS A 21 9.08 3.94 -12.99
N ARG A 22 8.59 5.17 -13.10
CA ARG A 22 8.31 6.01 -11.92
C ARG A 22 7.06 5.51 -11.21
N PHE A 23 7.06 5.59 -9.89
CA PHE A 23 5.95 5.09 -9.08
C PHE A 23 4.62 5.82 -9.35
N ASP A 24 4.67 7.13 -9.61
CA ASP A 24 3.51 7.95 -10.00
C ASP A 24 2.96 7.63 -11.39
N SER A 25 3.75 6.96 -12.25
CA SER A 25 3.25 6.45 -13.52
C SER A 25 2.36 5.23 -13.34
N LEU A 26 2.48 4.50 -12.22
CA LEU A 26 1.80 3.24 -11.93
C LEU A 26 0.54 3.43 -11.07
N LEU A 27 0.47 4.50 -10.27
CA LEU A 27 -0.56 4.70 -9.26
C LEU A 27 -1.27 6.04 -9.39
N GLU A 28 -2.53 6.09 -8.99
CA GLU A 28 -3.34 7.31 -8.90
C GLU A 28 -3.86 7.53 -7.48
N VAL A 29 -3.83 8.76 -6.99
CA VAL A 29 -4.31 9.07 -5.64
C VAL A 29 -5.83 8.95 -5.56
N SER A 30 -6.35 8.10 -4.68
CA SER A 30 -7.76 8.06 -4.34
C SER A 30 -8.10 9.23 -3.41
N LYS A 31 -9.11 10.01 -3.81
CA LYS A 31 -9.66 11.13 -3.02
C LYS A 31 -10.97 10.75 -2.31
N VAL A 32 -11.38 9.49 -2.39
CA VAL A 32 -12.66 9.01 -1.86
C VAL A 32 -12.62 8.96 -0.34
N LYS A 33 -13.57 9.63 0.30
CA LYS A 33 -13.72 9.71 1.76
C LYS A 33 -15.03 9.09 2.20
N ASN A 34 -15.13 8.73 3.47
CA ASN A 34 -16.34 8.22 4.10
C ASN A 34 -17.37 9.32 4.41
N ASN A 35 -17.55 10.29 3.50
CA ASN A 35 -18.38 11.48 3.71
C ASN A 35 -19.87 11.18 3.97
N HIS A 36 -20.37 10.04 3.49
CA HIS A 36 -21.74 9.59 3.72
C HIS A 36 -21.86 8.60 4.89
N ASN A 37 -20.79 8.35 5.65
CA ASN A 37 -20.75 7.42 6.77
C ASN A 37 -21.24 5.99 6.44
N PHE A 38 -20.98 5.51 5.21
CA PHE A 38 -21.25 4.13 4.82
C PHE A 38 -20.48 3.12 5.68
N PHE A 39 -19.27 3.52 6.11
CA PHE A 39 -18.45 2.75 7.04
C PHE A 39 -18.50 3.38 8.43
N ASN A 40 -18.39 2.53 9.44
CA ASN A 40 -18.41 2.92 10.85
C ASN A 40 -17.13 2.47 11.57
N ARG A 41 -17.10 2.60 12.90
CA ARG A 41 -15.93 2.29 13.73
C ARG A 41 -15.50 0.82 13.62
N SER A 42 -16.43 -0.11 13.36
CA SER A 42 -16.11 -1.52 13.14
C SER A 42 -15.29 -1.77 11.89
N ASP A 43 -15.30 -0.84 10.94
CA ASP A 43 -14.73 -1.02 9.60
C ASP A 43 -13.35 -0.35 9.45
N VAL A 44 -12.78 0.10 10.57
CA VAL A 44 -11.50 0.77 10.60
C VAL A 44 -10.38 -0.25 10.42
N LEU A 45 -9.54 0.00 9.42
CA LEU A 45 -8.39 -0.83 9.05
C LEU A 45 -7.10 -0.24 9.62
N SER A 46 -6.23 -1.11 10.10
CA SER A 46 -4.84 -0.85 10.46
C SER A 46 -3.91 -1.31 9.33
N VAL A 47 -2.73 -0.69 9.25
CA VAL A 47 -1.70 -1.02 8.27
C VAL A 47 -0.47 -1.52 9.00
N SER A 48 -0.19 -2.81 8.86
CA SER A 48 0.94 -3.50 9.46
C SER A 48 1.96 -3.92 8.41
N LYS A 49 3.24 -3.81 8.75
CA LYS A 49 4.35 -4.34 7.93
C LYS A 49 4.24 -5.85 7.75
N GLU A 50 3.94 -6.55 8.84
CA GLU A 50 3.92 -8.02 8.93
C GLU A 50 2.57 -8.59 8.49
N TYR A 51 1.47 -8.00 8.96
CA TYR A 51 0.12 -8.54 8.76
C TYR A 51 -0.65 -7.88 7.61
N GLY A 52 -0.08 -6.85 6.98
CA GLY A 52 -0.72 -6.14 5.87
C GLY A 52 -1.86 -5.22 6.32
N VAL A 53 -2.93 -5.15 5.53
CA VAL A 53 -4.14 -4.38 5.87
C VAL A 53 -5.06 -5.29 6.69
N ILE A 54 -5.36 -4.91 7.93
CA ILE A 54 -6.13 -5.75 8.85
C ILE A 54 -7.15 -4.93 9.63
N ASN A 55 -8.29 -5.51 9.98
CA ASN A 55 -9.27 -4.84 10.83
C ASN A 55 -8.67 -4.50 12.20
N GLN A 56 -8.85 -3.26 12.65
CA GLN A 56 -8.17 -2.76 13.84
C GLN A 56 -8.70 -3.39 15.14
N ILE A 57 -10.02 -3.62 15.23
CA ILE A 57 -10.62 -4.25 16.42
C ILE A 57 -10.17 -5.71 16.49
N MET A 58 -10.22 -6.44 15.37
CA MET A 58 -9.76 -7.83 15.33
C MET A 58 -8.28 -7.97 15.68
N PHE A 59 -7.45 -7.02 15.26
CA PHE A 59 -6.00 -7.08 15.47
C PHE A 59 -5.55 -6.57 16.85
N LEU A 60 -6.16 -5.48 17.34
CA LEU A 60 -5.71 -4.76 18.54
C LEU A 60 -6.72 -4.82 19.69
N GLY A 61 -7.83 -5.53 19.53
CA GLY A 61 -8.93 -5.63 20.50
C GLY A 61 -9.81 -4.39 20.62
N ARG A 62 -9.45 -3.28 19.93
CA ARG A 62 -10.21 -2.02 19.96
C ARG A 62 -9.92 -1.14 18.74
N SER A 63 -10.81 -0.17 18.49
CA SER A 63 -10.59 0.87 17.50
C SER A 63 -9.92 2.10 18.13
N PHE A 64 -8.95 2.68 17.42
CA PHE A 64 -8.29 3.94 17.76
C PHE A 64 -8.78 5.10 16.89
N ALA A 65 -9.91 4.93 16.21
CA ALA A 65 -10.42 5.96 15.33
C ALA A 65 -10.91 7.19 16.10
N GLY A 66 -10.79 8.37 15.47
CA GLY A 66 -11.31 9.62 16.03
C GLY A 66 -12.84 9.63 16.17
N LYS A 67 -13.40 10.68 16.76
CA LYS A 67 -14.86 10.81 16.94
C LYS A 67 -15.61 10.90 15.61
N LEU A 68 -15.06 11.64 14.64
CA LEU A 68 -15.64 11.83 13.31
C LEU A 68 -14.90 10.98 12.28
N LEU A 69 -15.65 10.12 11.59
CA LEU A 69 -15.12 9.21 10.57
C LEU A 69 -15.32 9.72 9.13
N ASN A 70 -16.06 10.80 8.94
CA ASN A 70 -16.39 11.34 7.62
C ASN A 70 -15.16 11.72 6.76
N ASN A 71 -14.05 12.08 7.41
CA ASN A 71 -12.79 12.43 6.77
C ASN A 71 -11.84 11.24 6.58
N TYR A 72 -12.17 10.05 7.10
CA TYR A 72 -11.40 8.85 6.84
C TYR A 72 -11.50 8.51 5.35
N LYS A 73 -10.43 7.94 4.82
CA LYS A 73 -10.37 7.57 3.40
C LYS A 73 -10.92 6.16 3.24
N ILE A 74 -11.72 5.94 2.20
CA ILE A 74 -12.18 4.61 1.85
C ILE A 74 -11.01 3.88 1.20
N LEU A 75 -10.71 2.69 1.73
CA LEU A 75 -9.74 1.76 1.19
C LEU A 75 -10.48 0.53 0.69
N LYS A 76 -10.64 0.42 -0.62
CA LYS A 76 -11.29 -0.71 -1.28
C LYS A 76 -10.35 -1.89 -1.41
N LYS A 77 -10.90 -3.07 -1.66
CA LYS A 77 -10.13 -4.22 -2.12
C LYS A 77 -9.29 -3.86 -3.34
N ASP A 78 -8.07 -4.40 -3.39
CA ASP A 78 -7.06 -4.21 -4.43
C ASP A 78 -6.47 -2.77 -4.54
N GLN A 79 -6.90 -1.85 -3.68
CA GLN A 79 -6.22 -0.56 -3.52
C GLN A 79 -5.01 -0.67 -2.59
N LEU A 80 -4.08 0.28 -2.76
CA LEU A 80 -2.90 0.40 -1.90
C LEU A 80 -3.11 1.49 -0.86
N VAL A 81 -2.54 1.28 0.32
CA VAL A 81 -2.47 2.28 1.38
C VAL A 81 -1.02 2.51 1.79
N TYR A 82 -0.65 3.77 1.94
CA TYR A 82 0.64 4.21 2.44
C TYR A 82 0.47 4.97 3.76
N THR A 83 1.31 4.64 4.73
CA THR A 83 1.50 5.44 5.95
C THR A 83 2.97 5.73 6.18
N LYS A 84 3.27 6.94 6.66
CA LYS A 84 4.58 7.19 7.29
C LYS A 84 4.66 6.30 8.53
N SER A 85 5.77 5.57 8.68
CA SER A 85 5.99 4.74 9.86
C SER A 85 6.59 5.61 10.97
N PRO A 86 6.12 5.47 12.22
CA PRO A 86 6.80 6.06 13.37
C PRO A 86 8.01 5.24 13.84
N LEU A 87 8.18 4.01 13.33
CA LEU A 87 9.24 3.09 13.74
C LEU A 87 10.54 3.31 12.97
N SER A 88 11.68 3.24 13.66
CA SER A 88 13.02 3.44 13.09
C SER A 88 13.40 2.41 12.02
N ASP A 89 12.83 1.21 12.07
CA ASP A 89 13.08 0.12 11.13
C ASP A 89 12.33 0.27 9.79
N ASN A 90 11.52 1.33 9.63
CA ASN A 90 10.78 1.63 8.39
C ASN A 90 10.85 3.13 8.05
N PRO A 91 12.04 3.70 7.80
CA PRO A 91 12.22 5.14 7.65
C PRO A 91 11.42 5.76 6.50
N TYR A 92 11.09 4.96 5.48
CA TYR A 92 10.33 5.41 4.29
C TYR A 92 8.82 5.17 4.40
N GLY A 93 8.35 4.55 5.49
CA GLY A 93 6.95 4.20 5.70
C GLY A 93 6.59 2.78 5.26
N ILE A 94 5.29 2.49 5.28
CA ILE A 94 4.71 1.19 4.98
C ILE A 94 3.69 1.38 3.86
N ILE A 95 3.84 0.60 2.78
CA ILE A 95 2.83 0.47 1.74
C ILE A 95 2.30 -0.96 1.71
N LYS A 96 0.98 -1.11 1.64
CA LYS A 96 0.30 -2.42 1.60
C LYS A 96 -0.88 -2.41 0.66
N CYS A 97 -1.16 -3.56 0.06
CA CYS A 97 -2.38 -3.82 -0.71
C CYS A 97 -3.49 -4.30 0.22
N ASN A 98 -4.68 -3.74 0.08
CA ASN A 98 -5.86 -4.30 0.73
C ASN A 98 -6.32 -5.55 -0.01
N LYS A 99 -5.94 -6.72 0.50
CA LYS A 99 -6.31 -8.04 -0.07
C LYS A 99 -7.68 -8.54 0.41
N HIS A 100 -8.34 -7.80 1.29
CA HIS A 100 -9.55 -8.22 1.99
C HIS A 100 -10.76 -7.41 1.53
N ILE A 101 -11.68 -7.10 2.43
CA ILE A 101 -12.88 -6.31 2.14
C ILE A 101 -12.61 -4.82 2.23
N ASP A 102 -13.54 -4.03 1.68
CA ASP A 102 -13.51 -2.58 1.79
C ASP A 102 -13.62 -2.14 3.26
N GLY A 103 -12.97 -1.03 3.58
CA GLY A 103 -13.06 -0.40 4.89
C GLY A 103 -12.53 1.02 4.87
N ILE A 104 -12.23 1.56 6.04
CA ILE A 104 -11.74 2.94 6.19
C ILE A 104 -10.40 3.00 6.91
N VAL A 105 -9.54 3.90 6.44
CA VAL A 105 -8.25 4.20 7.05
C VAL A 105 -8.17 5.66 7.47
N SER A 106 -7.26 5.95 8.41
CA SER A 106 -7.03 7.31 8.91
C SER A 106 -6.85 8.32 7.76
N SER A 107 -7.35 9.54 7.96
CA SER A 107 -7.19 10.65 7.03
C SER A 107 -5.72 10.99 6.74
N LEU A 108 -4.81 10.62 7.66
CA LEU A 108 -3.37 10.79 7.55
C LEU A 108 -2.71 9.86 6.52
N TYR A 109 -3.35 8.74 6.18
CA TYR A 109 -2.78 7.76 5.24
C TYR A 109 -3.08 8.18 3.80
N ALA A 110 -2.25 7.81 2.84
CA ALA A 110 -2.56 7.97 1.42
C ALA A 110 -3.15 6.67 0.87
N VAL A 111 -4.18 6.78 0.01
CA VAL A 111 -4.79 5.63 -0.68
C VAL A 111 -4.56 5.79 -2.17
N TYR A 112 -4.22 4.71 -2.85
CA TYR A 112 -3.89 4.72 -4.26
C TYR A 112 -4.68 3.64 -5.03
N ASN A 113 -5.15 4.03 -6.20
CA ASN A 113 -5.63 3.12 -7.24
C ASN A 113 -4.42 2.63 -8.06
N PRO A 114 -4.16 1.32 -8.11
CA PRO A 114 -3.23 0.78 -9.11
C PRO A 114 -3.82 0.95 -10.51
N LYS A 115 -3.00 1.33 -11.49
CA LYS A 115 -3.39 1.30 -12.90
C LYS A 115 -3.38 -0.14 -13.41
N ASN A 116 -4.11 -0.40 -14.50
CA ASN A 116 -4.27 -1.74 -15.09
C ASN A 116 -2.96 -2.41 -15.54
N ILE A 117 -1.86 -1.66 -15.61
CA ILE A 117 -0.53 -2.14 -15.98
C ILE A 117 0.27 -2.73 -14.81
N ILE A 118 -0.24 -2.66 -13.57
CA ILE A 118 0.47 -3.12 -12.39
C ILE A 118 -0.43 -3.97 -11.51
N ASN A 119 0.11 -5.10 -11.05
CA ASN A 119 -0.53 -5.91 -10.02
C ASN A 119 -0.23 -5.28 -8.64
N PRO A 120 -1.23 -4.82 -7.86
CA PRO A 120 -0.99 -4.19 -6.57
C PRO A 120 -0.34 -5.14 -5.53
N ILE A 121 -0.53 -6.45 -5.67
CA ILE A 121 0.13 -7.44 -4.81
C ILE A 121 1.65 -7.40 -5.03
N PHE A 122 2.13 -7.12 -6.24
CA PHE A 122 3.56 -6.94 -6.47
C PHE A 122 4.12 -5.75 -5.66
N ILE A 123 3.37 -4.65 -5.59
CA ILE A 123 3.76 -3.47 -4.80
C ILE A 123 3.73 -3.76 -3.29
N ASP A 124 2.82 -4.62 -2.82
CA ASP A 124 2.75 -5.05 -1.41
C ASP A 124 4.03 -5.74 -0.91
N HIS A 125 4.78 -6.39 -1.83
CA HIS A 125 6.04 -7.05 -1.56
C HIS A 125 7.26 -6.14 -1.77
N PHE A 126 7.06 -4.88 -2.16
CA PHE A 126 8.16 -3.93 -2.34
C PHE A 126 8.84 -3.67 -0.98
N LYS A 127 10.13 -4.03 -0.89
CA LYS A 127 10.96 -3.75 0.27
C LYS A 127 11.95 -2.67 -0.10
N TYR A 128 12.06 -1.65 0.75
CA TYR A 128 13.17 -0.70 0.65
C TYR A 128 14.46 -1.45 0.92
N GLN A 129 15.38 -1.43 -0.03
CA GLN A 129 16.74 -1.93 0.15
C GLN A 129 17.65 -0.72 0.33
N THR A 130 18.35 -0.65 1.47
CA THR A 130 19.27 0.46 1.80
C THR A 130 20.66 0.26 1.20
N GLU A 131 20.98 -0.94 0.70
CA GLU A 131 22.29 -1.26 0.12
C GLU A 131 22.10 -2.06 -1.18
N TRP A 132 22.52 -1.48 -2.30
CA TRP A 132 22.79 -2.25 -3.50
C TRP A 132 24.08 -3.02 -3.25
N THR A 133 24.00 -4.28 -2.80
CA THR A 133 25.19 -5.13 -2.77
C THR A 133 25.60 -5.40 -4.22
N SER A 134 26.67 -4.72 -4.63
CA SER A 134 27.42 -4.90 -5.88
C SER A 134 27.99 -6.30 -6.00
#